data_AF-A0A848QKK2-F1
#
_entry.id   AF-A0A848QKK2-F1
#
_cell.length_a   1.000
_cell.length_b   1.000
_cell.length_c   1.000
_cell.angle_alpha   90.00
_cell.angle_beta   90.00
_cell.angle_gamma   90.00
#
_symmetry.space_group_name_H-M   'P 1'
#
loop_
_entity.id
_entity.type
_entity.pdbx_description
1 polymer ?
#
loop_
_entity_poly.entity_id
_entity_poly.type
_entity_poly.pdbx_seq_one_letter_code
_entity_poly.pdbx_strand_id
1 'polypeptide(L)'
;MANIGTFKKSGNDYRGEIVTVMLQKKNVTIVAEEPSENENAPTHRVFVAKAEIGAAWAKTSKEDRDYLSIKLDDPSFNAPIFASLFADEDGKTHNLIWSRARTSNGN
;
A
#
# COMPACT_ATOMS: atom_id res chain seq x y z
N MET A 1 -14.39 -4.05 -3.65
CA MET A 1 -13.20 -3.77 -2.84
C MET A 1 -12.97 -4.96 -1.94
N ALA A 2 -11.73 -5.26 -1.59
CA ALA A 2 -11.38 -6.36 -0.67
C ALA A 2 -10.27 -5.89 0.27
N ASN A 3 -10.39 -6.22 1.56
CA ASN A 3 -9.27 -6.09 2.47
C ASN A 3 -8.29 -7.23 2.18
N ILE A 4 -7.05 -6.88 1.83
CA ILE A 4 -5.98 -7.81 1.47
C ILE A 4 -4.80 -7.74 2.45
N GLY A 5 -4.95 -7.07 3.59
CA GLY A 5 -3.87 -6.96 4.56
C GLY A 5 -4.16 -6.02 5.72
N THR A 6 -3.52 -6.31 6.85
CA THR A 6 -3.61 -5.48 8.05
C THR A 6 -2.22 -5.10 8.50
N PHE A 7 -2.05 -3.82 8.82
CA PHE A 7 -0.79 -3.22 9.22
C PHE A 7 -0.94 -2.48 10.54
N LYS A 8 0.17 -2.35 11.26
CA LYS A 8 0.32 -1.49 12.43
C LYS A 8 1.35 -0.42 12.12
N LYS A 9 1.05 0.81 12.50
CA LYS A 9 1.98 1.94 12.36
C LYS A 9 3.01 1.89 13.49
N SER A 10 4.27 2.16 13.16
CA SER A 10 5.41 2.21 14.08
C SER A 10 6.29 3.39 13.69
N GLY A 11 6.07 4.55 14.34
CA GLY A 11 6.66 5.81 13.88
C GLY A 11 6.08 6.22 12.53
N ASN A 12 6.94 6.40 11.53
CA ASN A 12 6.53 6.68 10.15
C ASN A 12 6.38 5.43 9.29
N ASP A 13 6.79 4.27 9.80
CA ASP A 13 6.75 3.02 9.07
C ASP A 13 5.49 2.21 9.42
N TYR A 14 5.19 1.23 8.59
CA TYR A 14 4.10 0.29 8.80
C TYR A 14 4.60 -1.14 8.72
N ARG A 15 4.10 -2.00 9.59
CA ARG A 15 4.42 -3.43 9.58
C ARG A 15 3.17 -4.27 9.67
N GLY A 16 3.06 -5.28 8.81
CA GLY A 16 1.85 -6.06 8.70
C GLY A 16 1.99 -7.29 7.84
N GLU A 17 0.87 -7.68 7.26
CA GLU A 17 0.79 -8.80 6.33
C GLU A 17 -0.08 -8.46 5.14
N ILE A 18 0.18 -9.17 4.04
CA ILE A 18 -0.64 -9.17 2.83
C ILE A 18 -1.15 -10.59 2.62
N VAL A 19 -2.46 -10.71 2.45
CA VAL A 19 -3.17 -11.97 2.27
C VAL A 19 -4.08 -11.87 1.05
N THR A 20 -3.75 -12.64 0.03
CA THR A 20 -4.60 -12.95 -1.12
C THR A 20 -4.62 -14.47 -1.30
N VAL A 21 -5.46 -14.97 -2.23
CA VAL A 21 -5.53 -16.42 -2.52
C VAL A 21 -4.16 -16.98 -2.95
N MET A 22 -3.36 -16.20 -3.67
CA MET A 22 -2.06 -16.65 -4.22
C MET A 22 -0.85 -16.15 -3.42
N LEU A 23 -1.02 -15.14 -2.57
CA LEU A 23 0.07 -14.49 -1.85
C LEU A 23 -0.28 -14.36 -0.37
N GLN A 24 0.45 -15.06 0.48
CA GLN A 24 0.35 -14.91 1.94
C GLN A 24 1.73 -14.56 2.49
N LYS A 25 1.98 -13.26 2.69
CA LYS A 25 3.27 -12.76 3.17
C LYS A 25 3.07 -12.02 4.48
N LYS A 26 3.70 -12.54 5.52
CA LYS A 26 3.85 -11.89 6.83
C LYS A 26 5.09 -11.01 6.83
N ASN A 27 5.16 -10.10 7.80
CA ASN A 27 6.30 -9.18 7.98
C ASN A 27 6.56 -8.30 6.75
N VAL A 28 5.49 -7.87 6.09
CA VAL A 28 5.58 -6.82 5.08
C VAL A 28 5.85 -5.51 5.81
N THR A 29 6.85 -4.75 5.36
CA THR A 29 7.21 -3.45 5.93
C THR A 29 7.06 -2.36 4.88
N ILE A 30 6.41 -1.26 5.24
CA ILE A 30 6.30 -0.05 4.43
C ILE A 30 7.16 0.99 5.13
N VAL A 31 8.25 1.39 4.50
CA VAL A 31 9.30 2.23 5.09
C VAL A 31 9.25 3.61 4.45
N ALA A 32 9.22 4.66 5.25
CA ALA A 32 9.27 6.04 4.75
C ALA A 32 10.61 6.34 4.09
N GLU A 33 10.58 7.00 2.94
CA GLU A 33 11.77 7.48 2.24
C GLU A 33 12.13 8.90 2.70
N GLU A 34 13.36 9.32 2.42
CA GLU A 34 13.75 10.72 2.58
C GLU A 34 12.91 11.63 1.65
N PRO A 35 12.58 12.85 2.10
CA PRO A 35 11.84 13.79 1.27
C PRO A 35 12.57 14.06 -0.05
N SER A 36 11.86 13.89 -1.17
CA SER A 36 12.37 14.20 -2.50
C SER A 36 11.79 15.52 -3.00
N GLU A 37 12.56 16.29 -3.75
CA GLU A 37 12.05 17.47 -4.48
C GLU A 37 11.13 17.08 -5.65
N ASN A 38 11.12 15.81 -6.06
CA ASN A 38 10.22 15.31 -7.09
C ASN A 38 8.88 14.87 -6.48
N GLU A 39 7.81 15.61 -6.78
CA GLU A 39 6.45 15.32 -6.31
C GLU A 39 5.93 13.94 -6.76
N ASN A 40 6.49 13.35 -7.81
CA ASN A 40 6.14 12.01 -8.28
C ASN A 40 6.95 10.89 -7.60
N ALA A 41 7.99 11.24 -6.83
CA ALA A 41 8.78 10.26 -6.11
C ALA A 41 7.91 9.54 -5.06
N PRO A 42 8.14 8.24 -4.82
CA PRO A 42 7.45 7.53 -3.77
C PRO A 42 7.81 8.10 -2.41
N THR A 43 6.82 8.23 -1.52
CA THR A 43 7.05 8.66 -0.14
C THR A 43 7.41 7.48 0.76
N HIS A 44 7.06 6.26 0.36
CA HIS A 44 7.42 5.04 1.06
C HIS A 44 7.76 3.92 0.08
N ARG A 45 8.57 2.97 0.53
CA ARG A 45 8.85 1.71 -0.18
C ARG A 45 8.30 0.51 0.57
N VAL A 46 7.87 -0.51 -0.17
CA VAL A 46 7.26 -1.71 0.39
C VAL A 46 8.23 -2.88 0.25
N PHE A 47 8.53 -3.54 1.36
CA PHE A 47 9.47 -4.65 1.43
C PHE A 47 8.85 -5.90 2.04
N VAL A 48 9.36 -7.05 1.59
CA VAL A 48 9.23 -8.34 2.28
C VAL A 48 10.63 -8.87 2.56
N ALA A 49 10.99 -8.91 3.85
CA ALA A 49 12.37 -9.16 4.28
C ALA A 49 13.35 -8.19 3.59
N LYS A 50 14.10 -8.65 2.58
CA LYS A 50 15.08 -7.83 1.83
C LYS A 50 14.64 -7.48 0.41
N ALA A 51 13.50 -8.01 -0.04
CA ALA A 51 13.00 -7.78 -1.39
C ALA A 51 12.08 -6.55 -1.39
N GLU A 52 12.36 -5.58 -2.25
CA GLU A 52 11.43 -4.50 -2.57
C GLU A 52 10.33 -5.05 -3.49
N ILE A 53 9.08 -4.91 -3.08
CA ILE A 53 7.91 -5.46 -3.80
C ILE A 53 6.95 -4.38 -4.28
N GLY A 54 7.28 -3.10 -4.04
CA GLY A 54 6.41 -1.99 -4.42
C GLY A 54 6.78 -0.67 -3.76
N ALA A 55 5.95 0.33 -4.04
CA ALA A 55 6.09 1.69 -3.58
C ALA A 55 4.74 2.27 -3.15
N ALA A 56 4.77 3.32 -2.34
CA ALA A 56 3.59 4.02 -1.90
C ALA A 56 3.76 5.54 -1.86
N TRP A 57 2.63 6.23 -1.95
CA TRP A 57 2.52 7.68 -1.95
C TRP A 57 1.51 8.11 -0.90
N ALA A 58 1.89 9.06 -0.05
CA ALA A 58 0.98 9.69 0.89
C ALA A 58 0.03 10.60 0.12
N LYS A 59 -1.27 10.42 0.35
CA LYS A 59 -2.34 11.18 -0.30
C LYS A 59 -3.44 11.50 0.69
N THR A 60 -4.14 12.58 0.43
CA THR A 60 -5.36 12.96 1.16
C THR A 60 -6.56 12.71 0.24
N SER A 61 -7.60 12.06 0.77
CA SER A 61 -8.82 11.76 0.02
C SER A 61 -9.68 13.01 -0.17
N LYS A 62 -10.75 12.91 -0.98
CA LYS A 62 -11.75 13.99 -1.12
C LYS A 62 -12.51 14.28 0.17
N GLU A 63 -12.50 13.34 1.11
CA GLU A 63 -13.15 13.44 2.42
C GLU A 63 -12.14 13.84 3.51
N ASP A 64 -11.04 14.48 3.13
CA ASP A 64 -9.96 14.96 4.02
C ASP A 64 -9.32 13.85 4.86
N ARG A 65 -9.29 12.62 4.34
CA ARG A 65 -8.73 11.46 5.03
C ARG A 65 -7.38 11.07 4.44
N ASP A 66 -6.35 11.06 5.27
CA ASP A 66 -5.02 10.61 4.88
C ASP A 66 -4.97 9.11 4.63
N TYR A 67 -4.26 8.72 3.58
CA TYR A 67 -4.03 7.33 3.20
C TYR A 67 -2.73 7.17 2.42
N LEU A 68 -2.22 5.93 2.36
CA LEU A 68 -1.16 5.58 1.42
C LEU A 68 -1.76 4.92 0.19
N SER A 69 -1.51 5.50 -0.99
CA SER A 69 -1.75 4.84 -2.26
C SER A 69 -0.57 3.92 -2.55
N ILE A 70 -0.81 2.62 -2.67
CA ILE A 70 0.24 1.59 -2.81
C ILE A 70 0.16 0.98 -4.21
N LYS A 71 1.32 0.84 -4.86
CA LYS A 71 1.55 0.02 -6.05
C LYS A 71 2.49 -1.12 -5.67
N LEU A 72 2.00 -2.36 -5.75
CA LEU A 72 2.81 -3.57 -5.61
C LEU A 72 3.13 -4.11 -7.01
N ASP A 73 4.42 -4.29 -7.31
CA ASP A 73 4.92 -4.58 -8.66
C ASP A 73 6.16 -5.47 -8.59
N ASP A 74 5.95 -6.67 -8.05
CA ASP A 74 6.98 -7.71 -7.95
C ASP A 74 6.94 -8.62 -9.19
N PRO A 75 8.09 -9.16 -9.66
CA PRO A 75 8.14 -10.05 -10.83
C PRO A 75 7.25 -11.31 -10.76
N SER A 76 6.81 -11.73 -9.56
CA SER A 76 5.86 -12.83 -9.39
C SER A 76 4.41 -12.45 -9.72
N PHE A 77 4.10 -11.17 -9.89
CA PHE A 77 2.78 -10.70 -10.29
C PHE A 77 2.68 -10.63 -11.82
N ASN A 78 1.54 -11.05 -12.35
CA ASN A 78 1.23 -10.93 -13.77
C ASN A 78 0.96 -9.48 -14.20
N ALA A 79 0.61 -8.60 -13.26
CA ALA A 79 0.43 -7.17 -13.44
C ALA A 79 0.54 -6.44 -12.09
N PRO A 80 0.80 -5.11 -12.08
CA PRO A 80 0.82 -4.34 -10.85
C PRO A 80 -0.51 -4.38 -10.09
N ILE A 81 -0.43 -4.47 -8.76
CA ILE A 81 -1.59 -4.45 -7.85
C ILE A 81 -1.65 -3.07 -7.18
N PHE A 82 -2.77 -2.38 -7.34
CA PHE A 82 -3.02 -1.09 -6.70
C PHE A 82 -3.94 -1.24 -5.51
N ALA A 83 -3.53 -0.71 -4.36
CA ALA A 83 -4.29 -0.76 -3.13
C ALA A 83 -4.16 0.57 -2.36
N SER A 84 -5.04 0.78 -1.39
CA SER A 84 -5.00 1.94 -0.51
C SER A 84 -4.95 1.49 0.94
N LEU A 85 -3.99 2.02 1.69
CA LEU A 85 -3.86 1.76 3.12
C LEU A 85 -4.52 2.89 3.91
N PHE A 86 -5.57 2.56 4.65
CA PHE A 86 -6.29 3.51 5.50
C PHE A 86 -6.13 3.15 6.97
N ALA A 87 -6.01 4.15 7.84
CA ALA A 87 -6.15 3.95 9.28
C ALA A 87 -7.56 3.45 9.61
N ASP A 88 -7.65 2.48 10.51
CA ASP A 88 -8.92 2.02 11.08
C ASP A 88 -9.48 3.03 12.09
N GLU A 89 -10.70 2.80 12.61
CA GLU A 89 -11.34 3.72 13.58
C GLU A 89 -10.48 3.96 14.83
N ASP A 90 -9.77 2.94 15.32
CA ASP A 90 -8.87 3.05 16.48
C ASP A 90 -7.55 3.78 16.18
N GLY A 91 -7.24 4.07 14.91
CA GLY A 91 -5.97 4.67 14.46
C GLY A 91 -4.72 3.81 14.64
N LYS A 92 -4.83 2.66 15.33
CA LYS A 92 -3.72 1.74 15.64
C LYS A 92 -3.47 0.74 14.52
N THR A 93 -4.56 0.23 13.93
CA THR A 93 -4.55 -0.70 12.80
C THR A 93 -4.79 0.06 11.51
N HIS A 94 -4.27 -0.49 10.42
CA HIS A 94 -4.43 0.06 9.09
C HIS A 94 -4.83 -1.08 8.15
N ASN A 95 -5.83 -0.84 7.32
CA ASN A 95 -6.38 -1.83 6.42
C ASN A 95 -5.93 -1.54 4.98
N LEU A 96 -5.34 -2.55 4.34
CA LEU A 96 -4.91 -2.48 2.95
C LEU A 96 -6.07 -2.91 2.06
N ILE A 97 -6.72 -1.94 1.44
CA ILE A 97 -7.91 -2.15 0.63
C ILE A 97 -7.53 -2.18 -0.84
N TRP A 98 -7.67 -3.34 -1.45
CA TRP A 98 -7.55 -3.51 -2.88
C TRP A 98 -8.89 -3.24 -3.58
N SER A 99 -8.82 -2.57 -4.73
CA SER A 99 -9.95 -2.46 -5.64
C SER A 99 -9.51 -2.80 -7.05
N ARG A 100 -10.35 -3.55 -7.77
CA ARG A 100 -10.13 -3.80 -9.18
C ARG A 100 -10.41 -2.50 -9.93
N ALA A 101 -9.44 -2.00 -10.68
CA ALA A 101 -9.69 -0.92 -11.63
C ALA A 101 -10.83 -1.38 -12.56
N ARG A 102 -11.94 -0.63 -12.59
CA ARG A 102 -12.87 -0.77 -13.70
C ARG A 102 -12.16 -0.19 -14.90
N THR A 103 -11.90 -1.01 -15.91
CA THR A 103 -11.65 -0.49 -17.24
C THR A 103 -12.82 0.41 -17.56
N SER A 104 -12.57 1.71 -17.71
CA SER A 104 -13.50 2.55 -18.47
C SER A 104 -13.42 1.99 -19.89
N ASN A 105 -14.36 1.11 -20.24
CA ASN A 105 -14.63 0.86 -21.65
C ASN A 105 -15.17 2.20 -22.16
N GLY A 106 -14.26 3.03 -22.68
CA GLY A 106 -14.63 4.21 -23.44
C GLY A 106 -15.49 3.76 -24.61
N ASN A 107 -16.70 4.30 -24.66
CA ASN A 107 -17.54 4.36 -25.84
C ASN A 107 -17.80 5.84 -26.14
#